data_AF-A0A7X4B4B8-F1
#
_entry.id   AF-A0A7X4B4B8-F1
#
_cell.length_a   1.000
_cell.length_b   1.000
_cell.length_c   1.000
_cell.angle_alpha   90.00
_cell.angle_beta   90.00
_cell.angle_gamma   90.00
#
_symmetry.space_group_name_H-M   'P 1'
#
loop_
_entity.id
_entity.type
_entity.pdbx_description
1 polymer ?
#
loop_
_entity_poly.entity_id
_entity_poly.type
_entity_poly.pdbx_seq_one_letter_code
_entity_poly.pdbx_strand_id
1 'polypeptide(L)' 'MTTEQSTELQNTLETMLTRIAMGDDITEQLFKIQEISIAIESTAPTMLKHYLQKKSYTKALDFLKEE' A
#
# COMPACT_ATOMS: atom_id res chain seq x y z
N MET A 1 -11.23 -3.01 -7.27
CA MET A 1 -10.20 -1.96 -7.20
C MET A 1 -9.87 -1.60 -8.64
N THR A 2 -9.63 -0.33 -8.96
CA THR A 2 -9.21 0.05 -10.31
C THR A 2 -7.70 -0.15 -10.48
N THR A 3 -7.22 -0.29 -11.72
CA THR A 3 -5.78 -0.34 -12.02
C THR A 3 -5.06 0.90 -11.49
N GLU A 4 -5.69 2.08 -11.59
CA GLU A 4 -5.14 3.34 -11.07
C GLU A 4 -4.93 3.29 -9.55
N GLN A 5 -5.92 2.81 -8.79
CA GLN A 5 -5.81 2.63 -7.34
C GLN A 5 -4.73 1.60 -6.96
N SER A 6 -4.61 0.52 -7.74
CA SER A 6 -3.57 -0.50 -7.56
C SER A 6 -2.18 0.10 -7.72
N THR A 7 -1.96 0.81 -8.83
CA THR A 7 -0.70 1.47 -9.16
C THR A 7 -0.35 2.55 -8.13
N GLU A 8 -1.34 3.34 -7.68
CA GLU A 8 -1.13 4.35 -6.66
C GLU A 8 -0.72 3.73 -5.31
N LEU A 9 -1.39 2.66 -4.89
CA LEU A 9 -1.04 1.93 -3.68
C LEU A 9 0.38 1.34 -3.77
N GLN A 10 0.70 0.70 -4.90
CA GLN A 10 2.03 0.14 -5.16
C GLN A 10 3.12 1.21 -5.06
N ASN A 11 2.97 2.33 -5.79
CA ASN A 11 3.92 3.44 -5.77
C ASN A 11 4.10 4.04 -4.38
N THR A 12 3.00 4.17 -3.62
CA THR A 12 3.04 4.71 -2.25
C THR A 12 3.78 3.77 -1.31
N LEU A 13 3.55 2.46 -1.40
CA LEU A 13 4.27 1.44 -0.62
C LEU A 13 5.76 1.40 -0.97
N GLU A 14 6.12 1.43 -2.26
CA GLU A 14 7.52 1.49 -2.69
C GLU A 14 8.22 2.72 -2.16
N THR A 15 7.61 3.90 -2.33
CA THR A 15 8.15 5.16 -1.84
C THR A 15 8.38 5.12 -0.33
N MET A 16 7.41 4.58 0.42
CA MET A 16 7.54 4.46 1.87
C MET A 16 8.71 3.55 2.26
N LEU A 17 8.86 2.38 1.63
CA LEU A 17 9.94 1.46 1.93
C LEU A 17 11.32 2.04 1.56
N THR A 18 11.42 2.77 0.45
CA THR A 18 12.63 3.51 0.08
C THR A 18 12.98 4.58 1.12
N ARG A 19 11.99 5.36 1.57
CA ARG A 19 12.19 6.38 2.61
C ARG A 19 12.62 5.80 3.96
N ILE A 20 12.04 4.65 4.36
CA ILE A 20 12.51 3.90 5.54
C ILE A 20 13.99 3.53 5.41
N ALA A 21 14.40 3.04 4.25
CA ALA A 21 15.80 2.68 4.00
C ALA A 21 16.75 3.88 4.04
N MET A 22 16.26 5.08 3.67
CA MET A 22 17.01 6.33 3.72
C MET A 22 16.98 7.02 5.09
N GLY A 23 16.10 6.59 6.00
CA GLY A 23 15.88 7.25 7.29
C GLY A 23 15.03 8.53 7.19
N ASP A 24 14.27 8.68 6.10
CA ASP A 24 13.39 9.83 5.86
C ASP A 24 12.04 9.69 6.57
N ASP A 25 11.36 10.82 6.81
CA ASP A 25 9.99 10.84 7.32
C ASP A 25 9.04 10.08 6.37
N ILE A 26 8.12 9.28 6.90
CA ILE A 26 7.14 8.51 6.11
C ILE A 26 5.68 8.89 6.40
N THR A 27 5.47 10.00 7.11
CA THR A 27 4.16 10.38 7.62
C THR A 27 3.15 10.56 6.49
N GLU A 28 3.55 11.21 5.41
CA GLU A 28 2.72 11.40 4.22
C GLU A 28 2.30 10.07 3.57
N GLN A 29 3.23 9.12 3.45
CA GLN A 29 2.96 7.83 2.83
C GLN A 29 2.01 7.00 3.70
N LEU A 30 2.13 7.06 5.03
CA LEU A 30 1.21 6.38 5.95
C LEU A 30 -0.22 6.93 5.81
N PHE A 31 -0.39 8.26 5.72
CA PHE A 31 -1.70 8.87 5.49
C PHE A 31 -2.29 8.43 4.15
N LYS A 32 -1.52 8.52 3.06
CA LYS A 32 -1.96 8.09 1.73
C LYS A 32 -2.34 6.61 1.69
N ILE A 33 -1.53 5.72 2.27
CA ILE A 33 -1.87 4.29 2.35
C ILE A 33 -3.18 4.09 3.08
N GLN A 34 -3.44 4.83 4.16
CA GLN A 34 -4.69 4.71 4.91
C GLN A 34 -5.90 5.21 4.09
N GLU A 35 -5.78 6.34 3.41
CA GLU A 35 -6.83 6.87 2.52
C GLU A 35 -7.15 5.88 1.38
N ILE A 36 -6.11 5.38 0.70
CA ILE A 36 -6.28 4.40 -0.38
C ILE A 36 -6.89 3.10 0.16
N SER A 37 -6.43 2.61 1.33
CA SER A 37 -6.95 1.39 1.96
C SER A 37 -8.46 1.46 2.23
N ILE A 38 -8.95 2.62 2.68
CA ILE A 38 -10.38 2.87 2.89
C ILE A 38 -11.11 2.92 1.54
N ALA A 39 -10.56 3.64 0.56
CA ALA A 39 -11.17 3.77 -0.76
C ALA A 39 -11.33 2.44 -1.51
N ILE A 40 -10.41 1.48 -1.30
CA ILE A 40 -10.42 0.18 -1.96
C ILE A 40 -11.08 -0.93 -1.12
N GLU A 41 -11.49 -0.69 0.13
CA GLU A 41 -11.92 -1.74 1.09
C GLU A 41 -13.01 -2.67 0.54
N SER A 42 -13.98 -2.12 -0.19
CA SER A 42 -15.10 -2.88 -0.76
C SER A 42 -14.74 -3.66 -2.04
N THR A 43 -13.63 -3.31 -2.70
CA THR A 43 -13.30 -3.83 -4.04
C THR A 43 -11.90 -4.45 -4.15
N ALA A 44 -11.08 -4.38 -3.09
CA ALA A 44 -9.76 -4.98 -3.05
C ALA A 44 -9.80 -6.48 -2.73
N PRO A 45 -8.87 -7.28 -3.28
CA PRO A 45 -8.72 -8.68 -2.92
C PRO A 45 -8.58 -8.90 -1.41
N THR A 46 -9.17 -9.98 -0.89
CA THR A 46 -9.16 -10.29 0.56
C THR A 46 -7.75 -10.36 1.14
N MET A 47 -6.79 -10.92 0.38
CA MET A 47 -5.39 -11.01 0.80
C MET A 47 -4.73 -9.64 0.94
N LEU A 48 -4.92 -8.75 -0.04
CA LEU A 48 -4.40 -7.38 0.02
C LEU A 48 -4.94 -6.64 1.25
N LYS A 49 -6.25 -6.75 1.51
CA LYS A 49 -6.87 -6.15 2.70
C LYS A 49 -6.27 -6.68 3.99
N HIS A 50 -6.04 -7.99 4.07
CA HIS A 50 -5.41 -8.61 5.23
C HIS A 50 -4.00 -8.04 5.48
N TYR A 51 -3.18 -7.89 4.44
CA TYR A 51 -1.85 -7.31 4.57
C TYR A 51 -1.88 -5.85 5.02
N LEU A 52 -2.77 -5.04 4.45
CA LEU A 52 -2.93 -3.62 4.83
C LEU A 52 -3.39 -3.47 6.30
N GLN A 53 -4.36 -4.28 6.75
CA GLN A 53 -4.83 -4.29 8.15
C GLN A 53 -3.74 -4.69 9.14
N LYS A 54 -2.86 -5.63 8.76
CA LYS A 54 -1.73 -6.07 9.57
C LYS A 54 -0.50 -5.18 9.44
N LYS A 55 -0.57 -4.08 8.68
CA LYS A 55 0.57 -3.21 8.33
C LYS A 55 1.76 -4.00 7.77
N SER A 56 1.47 -5.12 7.10
CA SER A 56 2.45 -5.97 6.43
C SER A 56 2.72 -5.40 5.04
N TYR A 57 3.27 -4.19 5.00
CA TYR A 57 3.41 -3.38 3.77
C TYR A 57 4.33 -4.01 2.73
N THR A 58 5.34 -4.76 3.15
CA THR A 58 6.16 -5.56 2.23
C THR A 58 5.33 -6.63 1.52
N LYS A 59 4.52 -7.40 2.27
CA LYS A 59 3.62 -8.40 1.68
C LYS A 59 2.52 -7.79 0.81
N ALA A 60 2.02 -6.63 1.20
CA ALA A 60 1.06 -5.89 0.37
C ALA A 60 1.69 -5.47 -0.95
N LEU A 61 2.94 -5.01 -0.93
CA LEU A 61 3.68 -4.65 -2.14
C LEU A 61 3.98 -5.87 -3.01
N ASP A 62 4.44 -6.97 -2.42
CA ASP A 62 4.71 -8.21 -3.13
C ASP A 62 3.44 -8.71 -3.84
N PHE A 63 2.29 -8.70 -3.15
CA PHE A 63 1.00 -9.05 -3.72
C PHE A 63 0.63 -8.19 -4.93
N LEU A 64 0.88 -6.87 -4.87
CA LEU A 64 0.57 -5.95 -5.97
C LEU A 64 1.49 -6.10 -7.18
N LYS A 65 2.68 -6.72 -7.01
CA LYS A 65 3.64 -6.98 -8.10
C LYS A 65 3.40 -8.28 -8.83
N GLU A 66 2.69 -9.21 -8.19
CA GLU A 66 2.37 -10.53 -8.73
C GLU A 66 1.04 -10.58 -9.49
N GLU A 67 0.19 -9.54 -9.36
CA GLU A 67 -1.05 -9.33 -10.13
C GLU A 67 -0.79 -8.61 -11.47
#